data_AF-A0A7K0ZFN1-F1
#
_entry.id   AF-A0A7K0ZFN1-F1
#
_cell.length_a   1.000
_cell.length_b   1.000
_cell.length_c   1.000
_cell.angle_alpha   90.00
_cell.angle_beta   90.00
_cell.angle_gamma   90.00
#
_symmetry.space_group_name_H-M   'P 1'
#
loop_
_entity.id
_entity.type
_entity.pdbx_description
1 polymer ?
#
loop_
_entity_poly.entity_id
_entity_poly.type
_entity_poly.pdbx_seq_one_letter_code
_entity_poly.pdbx_strand_id
1 'polypeptide(L)' 'MRLTDFWERMDQLHGPGYSRSWARDVVLAPLGCTVSEAIEQGTDTREIWRAVCTVAEVPASLR' A
#
# COMPACT_ATOMS: atom_id res chain seq x y z
N MET A 1 5.85 -4.82 8.53
CA MET A 1 6.82 -5.35 7.53
C MET A 1 7.93 -4.32 7.40
N ARG A 2 9.03 -4.54 6.66
CA ARG A 2 9.91 -3.40 6.34
C ARG A 2 9.29 -2.58 5.22
N LEU A 3 9.65 -1.30 5.12
CA LEU A 3 9.18 -0.43 4.05
C LEU A 3 9.63 -0.93 2.67
N THR A 4 10.82 -1.52 2.58
CA THR A 4 11.31 -2.18 1.35
C THR A 4 10.40 -3.35 0.95
N ASP A 5 10.10 -4.28 1.87
CA ASP A 5 9.20 -5.42 1.62
C ASP A 5 7.81 -4.96 1.16
N PHE A 6 7.29 -3.87 1.76
CA PHE A 6 6.01 -3.27 1.36
C PHE A 6 6.04 -2.84 -0.11
N TRP A 7 7.08 -2.12 -0.51
CA TRP A 7 7.21 -1.64 -1.88
C TRP A 7 7.43 -2.76 -2.88
N GLU A 8 8.17 -3.82 -2.53
CA GLU A 8 8.29 -5.00 -3.37
C GLU A 8 6.92 -5.66 -3.64
N ARG A 9 6.03 -5.72 -2.64
CA ARG A 9 4.67 -6.25 -2.83
C ARG A 9 3.79 -5.31 -3.66
N MET A 10 3.90 -4.01 -3.44
CA MET A 10 3.21 -3.01 -4.24
C MET A 10 3.65 -3.06 -5.72
N ASP A 11 4.95 -3.27 -5.96
CA ASP A 11 5.51 -3.43 -7.31
C ASP A 11 5.06 -4.74 -7.96
N GLN A 12 4.87 -5.81 -7.18
CA GLN A 12 4.28 -7.06 -7.69
C GLN A 12 2.80 -6.91 -8.06
N LEU A 13 2.05 -6.08 -7.31
CA LEU A 13 0.63 -5.87 -7.52
C LEU A 13 0.35 -4.94 -8.71
N HIS A 14 1.07 -3.82 -8.78
CA HIS A 14 0.80 -2.72 -9.72
C HIS A 14 1.92 -2.49 -10.75
N GLY A 15 3.08 -3.12 -10.59
CA GLY A 15 4.28 -2.85 -11.36
C GLY A 15 5.13 -1.73 -10.76
N PRO A 16 6.47 -1.77 -10.95
CA PRO A 16 7.43 -0.87 -10.30
C PRO A 16 7.30 0.63 -10.71
N GLY A 17 6.58 0.92 -11.79
CA GLY A 17 6.30 2.30 -12.23
C GLY A 17 4.99 2.86 -11.68
N TYR A 18 3.95 2.04 -11.61
CA TYR A 18 2.60 2.49 -11.26
C TYR A 18 2.32 2.41 -9.75
N SER A 19 3.02 1.54 -9.03
CA SER A 19 2.89 1.37 -7.57
C SER A 19 3.03 2.67 -6.79
N ARG A 20 3.99 3.52 -7.17
CA ARG A 20 4.27 4.81 -6.52
C ARG A 20 3.22 5.87 -6.83
N SER A 21 2.66 5.88 -8.04
CA SER A 21 1.57 6.80 -8.38
C SER A 21 0.29 6.39 -7.67
N TRP A 22 -0.06 5.10 -7.73
CA TRP A 22 -1.21 4.57 -7.01
C TRP A 22 -1.15 4.88 -5.50
N ALA A 23 0.03 4.75 -4.89
CA ALA A 23 0.23 5.05 -3.48
C ALA A 23 -0.01 6.52 -3.09
N ARG A 24 0.10 7.45 -4.05
CA ARG A 24 -0.21 8.88 -3.85
C ARG A 24 -1.64 9.24 -4.20
N ASP A 25 -2.25 8.51 -5.13
CA ASP A 25 -3.54 8.90 -5.71
C ASP A 25 -4.73 8.18 -5.04
N VAL A 26 -4.50 7.05 -4.38
CA VAL A 26 -5.59 6.21 -3.83
C VAL A 26 -5.70 6.35 -2.32
N VAL A 27 -6.86 6.85 -1.88
CA VAL A 27 -7.23 6.93 -0.46
C VAL A 27 -7.64 5.55 0.06
N LEU A 28 -7.00 5.13 1.14
CA LEU A 28 -7.30 3.87 1.81
C LEU A 28 -8.48 4.08 2.76
N ALA A 29 -9.67 3.59 2.41
CA ALA A 29 -10.89 3.78 3.21
C ALA A 29 -10.73 3.45 4.73
N PRO A 30 -9.97 2.41 5.15
CA PRO A 30 -9.73 2.14 6.57
C PRO A 30 -8.86 3.18 7.30
N LEU A 31 -8.00 3.91 6.59
CA LEU A 31 -7.07 4.90 7.15
C LEU A 31 -7.52 6.34 6.87
N GLY A 32 -8.42 6.54 5.91
CA GLY A 32 -8.89 7.87 5.48
C GLY A 32 -7.84 8.71 4.75
N CYS A 33 -6.66 8.16 4.49
CA CYS A 33 -5.54 8.81 3.81
C CYS A 33 -4.90 7.87 2.78
N THR A 34 -4.03 8.42 1.94
CA THR A 34 -3.26 7.68 0.94
C THR A 34 -2.11 6.89 1.59
N VAL A 35 -1.50 5.95 0.84
CA VAL A 35 -0.31 5.23 1.31
C VAL A 35 0.83 6.19 1.63
N SER A 36 1.06 7.18 0.76
CA SER A 36 2.11 8.18 0.97
C SER A 36 1.90 9.00 2.23
N GLU A 37 0.68 9.49 2.45
CA GLU A 37 0.33 10.22 3.68
C GLU A 37 0.46 9.33 4.93
N ALA A 38 0.02 8.07 4.86
CA ALA A 38 0.14 7.13 5.97
C ALA A 38 1.61 6.88 6.36
N ILE A 39 2.51 6.78 5.36
CA ILE A 39 3.96 6.66 5.59
C ILE A 39 4.51 7.93 6.25
N GLU A 40 4.12 9.12 5.77
CA GLU A 40 4.55 10.41 6.34
C GLU A 40 4.07 10.60 7.78
N GLN A 41 2.87 10.11 8.10
CA GLN A 41 2.31 10.10 9.46
C GLN A 41 2.98 9.06 10.38
N GLY A 42 3.86 8.21 9.86
CA GLY A 42 4.55 7.17 10.64
C GLY A 42 3.69 5.95 10.94
N THR A 43 2.65 5.70 10.14
CA THR A 43 1.77 4.53 10.28
C THR A 43 2.55 3.23 10.02
N ASP A 44 2.26 2.17 10.77
CA ASP A 44 2.95 0.89 10.59
C ASP A 44 2.67 0.31 9.20
N THR A 45 3.74 -0.07 8.49
CA THR A 45 3.62 -0.58 7.10
C THR A 45 2.75 -1.84 6.98
N ARG A 46 2.62 -2.65 8.04
CA ARG A 46 1.70 -3.81 8.04
C ARG A 46 0.25 -3.36 8.11
N GLU A 47 -0.03 -2.28 8.83
CA GLU A 47 -1.36 -1.67 8.88
C GLU A 47 -1.72 -1.05 7.53
N ILE A 48 -0.79 -0.30 6.93
CA ILE A 48 -0.95 0.23 5.56
C ILE A 48 -1.21 -0.92 4.59
N TRP A 49 -0.44 -2.01 4.65
CA TRP A 49 -0.65 -3.17 3.77
C TRP A 49 -2.03 -3.81 3.92
N ARG A 50 -2.56 -3.95 5.15
CA ARG A 50 -3.92 -4.48 5.36
C ARG A 50 -4.98 -3.57 4.74
N ALA A 51 -4.81 -2.26 4.87
CA ALA A 51 -5.70 -1.29 4.26
C ALA A 51 -5.62 -1.34 2.72
N VAL A 52 -4.41 -1.49 2.16
CA VAL A 52 -4.21 -1.76 0.72
C VAL A 52 -4.95 -3.04 0.29
N CYS A 53 -4.80 -4.16 1.01
CA CYS A 53 -5.51 -5.42 0.72
C CYS A 53 -7.04 -5.32 0.80
N THR A 54 -7.57 -4.28 1.46
CA THR A 54 -9.01 -4.03 1.57
C THR A 54 -9.52 -3.20 0.38
N VAL A 55 -8.72 -2.28 -0.13
CA VAL A 55 -9.10 -1.33 -1.19
C VAL A 55 -8.71 -1.83 -2.58
N ALA A 56 -7.52 -2.42 -2.71
CA ALA A 56 -7.06 -3.07 -3.93
C ALA A 56 -7.53 -4.52 -3.94
N GLU A 57 -7.92 -5.01 -5.11
CA GLU A 57 -8.18 -6.44 -5.30
C GLU A 57 -6.84 -7.19 -5.32
N VAL A 58 -6.33 -7.51 -4.14
CA VAL A 58 -5.05 -8.21 -3.98
C VAL A 58 -5.25 -9.72 -4.18
N PRO A 59 -4.50 -10.37 -5.08
CA PRO A 59 -4.50 -11.82 -5.24
C PRO A 59 -4.25 -12.52 -3.89
N ALA A 60 -4.91 -13.65 -3.65
CA ALA A 60 -4.81 -14.37 -2.38
C ALA A 60 -3.36 -14.79 -2.02
N SER A 61 -2.49 -14.95 -3.00
CA SER A 61 -1.05 -15.24 -2.80
C SER A 61 -0.25 -14.08 -2.20
N LEU A 62 -0.78 -12.85 -2.27
CA LEU A 62 -0.12 -11.63 -1.79
C LEU A 62 -0.77 -11.06 -0.52
N ARG A 63 -1.94 -11.55 -0.10
CA ARG A 63 -2.66 -11.06 1.09
C ARG A 63 -1.86 -11.20 2.39
#